data_AF-A0A6L5XF64-F1
#
_entry.id   AF-A0A6L5XF64-F1
#
_cell.length_a   1.000
_cell.length_b   1.000
_cell.length_c   1.000
_cell.angle_alpha   90.00
_cell.angle_beta   90.00
_cell.angle_gamma   90.00
#
_symmetry.space_group_name_H-M   'P 1'
#
loop_
_entity.id
_entity.type
_entity.pdbx_description
1 polymer ?
#
loop_
_entity_poly.entity_id
_entity_poly.type
_entity_poly.pdbx_seq_one_letter_code
_entity_poly.pdbx_strand_id
1 'polypeptide(L)'
;MKKILTLLLCATMLLGMTSCLDSNDSDNNKQTLLATMYNRVVDGGSSTTYSSSTYSITLNYSNGTIQLSPSIVIDGANITFNTPEMQLNYNNSDNYYAFSTATFTSNSGVTVSNLNGQFDLSNGTLYVSYTIDGQRVFATAGLFYSKTITLCFNDSTPRDEYTTTASTYAFVIDNPTMTATLTISNFGLDNTIAARDQYITVKGIKIAPTASGYTLSADSVAGTLNNYEQEKFTFSGLEGTIGNDGTSLSLKCKVNGRNLQVSGSMFETATK
;
A
#
# COMPACT_ATOMS: atom_id res chain seq x y z
N MET A 1 -1.59 32.13 12.32
CA MET A 1 -2.70 31.77 11.40
C MET A 1 -2.24 32.02 9.97
N LYS A 2 -1.98 30.94 9.19
CA LYS A 2 -1.71 30.87 7.73
C LYS A 2 -0.89 29.61 7.42
N LYS A 3 -1.46 28.40 7.56
CA LYS A 3 -0.86 27.14 7.05
C LYS A 3 -1.89 26.07 6.62
N ILE A 4 -3.15 26.45 6.41
CA ILE A 4 -4.23 25.50 6.02
C ILE A 4 -4.50 25.52 4.50
N LEU A 5 -3.82 26.36 3.71
CA LEU A 5 -4.17 26.60 2.30
C LEU A 5 -3.53 25.65 1.26
N THR A 6 -3.04 24.47 1.66
CA THR A 6 -2.42 23.53 0.69
C THR A 6 -3.04 22.13 0.70
N LEU A 7 -4.21 21.96 1.32
CA LEU A 7 -4.95 20.68 1.26
C LEU A 7 -5.85 20.53 0.02
N LEU A 8 -5.80 21.49 -0.91
CA LEU A 8 -6.68 21.56 -2.06
C LEU A 8 -5.91 21.27 -3.36
N LEU A 9 -5.41 20.05 -3.55
CA LEU A 9 -5.04 19.52 -4.89
C LEU A 9 -4.71 18.02 -4.90
N CYS A 10 -5.62 17.13 -4.47
CA CYS A 10 -5.51 15.69 -4.74
C CYS A 10 -6.87 15.14 -5.22
N ALA A 11 -7.33 15.67 -6.35
CA ALA A 11 -8.36 15.04 -7.14
C ALA A 11 -7.67 14.31 -8.30
N THR A 12 -8.06 13.06 -8.51
CA THR A 12 -7.76 12.18 -9.65
C THR A 12 -6.45 11.38 -9.60
N MET A 13 -6.53 10.19 -8.99
CA MET A 13 -6.06 8.87 -9.49
C MET A 13 -6.25 7.84 -8.36
N LEU A 14 -7.46 7.27 -8.18
CA LEU A 14 -7.84 5.89 -8.56
C LEU A 14 -6.79 4.85 -8.09
N LEU A 15 -7.05 4.10 -7.01
CA LEU A 15 -7.89 2.90 -7.02
C LEU A 15 -8.86 2.85 -5.81
N GLY A 16 -10.18 2.80 -6.09
CA GLY A 16 -11.21 2.36 -5.13
C GLY A 16 -11.93 3.41 -4.28
N MET A 17 -11.51 4.67 -4.29
CA MET A 17 -12.15 5.72 -3.47
C MET A 17 -13.32 6.38 -4.19
N THR A 18 -14.54 5.88 -3.97
CA THR A 18 -15.78 6.55 -4.39
C THR A 18 -16.16 7.60 -3.35
N SER A 19 -16.20 8.87 -3.73
CA SER A 19 -16.79 9.93 -2.90
C SER A 19 -18.32 9.93 -3.11
N CYS A 20 -19.10 9.57 -2.08
CA CYS A 20 -20.52 9.90 -2.07
C CYS A 20 -20.67 11.37 -1.66
N LEU A 21 -20.81 12.26 -2.63
CA LEU A 21 -21.24 13.64 -2.41
C LEU A 21 -22.75 13.63 -2.16
N ASP A 22 -23.17 13.39 -0.91
CA ASP A 22 -24.55 13.65 -0.51
C ASP A 22 -24.70 15.17 -0.37
N SER A 23 -25.18 15.80 -1.45
CA SER A 23 -25.47 17.21 -1.50
C SER A 23 -26.76 17.49 -0.71
N ASN A 24 -26.65 17.68 0.60
CA ASN A 24 -27.63 18.47 1.36
C ASN A 24 -27.28 18.82 2.83
N ASP A 25 -26.07 18.55 3.33
CA ASP A 25 -25.75 18.88 4.73
C ASP A 25 -24.68 19.97 4.86
N SER A 26 -24.93 20.89 5.78
CA SER A 26 -24.19 22.11 6.09
C SER A 26 -22.80 21.89 6.73
N ASP A 27 -22.14 20.77 6.46
CA ASP A 27 -20.85 20.37 7.04
C ASP A 27 -19.80 20.17 5.94
N ASN A 28 -19.63 21.19 5.09
CA ASN A 28 -18.68 21.27 3.96
C ASN A 28 -17.20 20.98 4.29
N ASN A 29 -16.88 20.65 5.55
CA ASN A 29 -15.53 20.39 6.04
C ASN A 29 -15.26 18.91 6.38
N LYS A 30 -16.24 18.01 6.16
CA LYS A 30 -16.04 16.56 6.28
C LYS A 30 -16.10 15.88 4.91
N GLN A 31 -15.16 14.97 4.67
CA GLN A 31 -15.18 14.11 3.49
C GLN A 31 -15.09 12.66 3.92
N THR A 32 -16.04 11.85 3.45
CA THR A 32 -16.04 10.40 3.65
C THR A 32 -15.60 9.71 2.37
N LEU A 33 -14.65 8.79 2.53
CA LEU A 33 -14.03 8.02 1.47
C LEU A 33 -14.20 6.54 1.78
N LEU A 34 -14.46 5.74 0.75
CA LEU A 34 -14.46 4.29 0.89
C LEU A 34 -13.13 3.76 0.36
N ALA A 35 -12.46 2.86 1.08
CA ALA A 35 -11.23 2.23 0.58
C ALA A 35 -11.32 0.73 0.76
N THR A 36 -10.88 -0.02 -0.26
CA THR A 36 -10.64 -1.46 -0.09
C THR A 36 -9.33 -1.64 0.65
N MET A 37 -9.39 -2.24 1.83
CA MET A 37 -8.27 -2.54 2.68
C MET A 37 -7.85 -3.99 2.50
N TYR A 38 -6.54 -4.22 2.42
CA TYR A 38 -5.93 -5.53 2.55
C TYR A 38 -5.65 -5.78 4.03
N ASN A 39 -6.45 -6.63 4.66
CA ASN A 39 -6.36 -6.94 6.08
C ASN A 39 -5.55 -8.23 6.27
N ARG A 40 -4.67 -8.17 7.26
CA ARG A 40 -3.84 -9.27 7.70
C ARG A 40 -3.99 -9.39 9.22
N VAL A 41 -4.58 -10.49 9.66
CA VAL A 41 -4.78 -10.80 11.08
C VAL A 41 -3.73 -11.82 11.47
N VAL A 42 -2.93 -11.51 12.49
CA VAL A 42 -1.83 -12.34 12.97
C VAL A 42 -2.17 -12.84 14.36
N ASP A 43 -2.25 -14.16 14.49
CA ASP A 43 -2.48 -14.87 15.75
C ASP A 43 -1.19 -15.58 16.20
N GLY A 44 -0.82 -15.39 17.47
CA GLY A 44 0.32 -16.06 18.11
C GLY A 44 1.67 -15.93 17.38
N GLY A 45 1.82 -14.95 16.48
CA GLY A 45 3.04 -14.69 15.69
C GLY A 45 3.30 -15.66 14.53
N SER A 46 2.41 -16.61 14.25
CA SER A 46 2.67 -17.66 13.25
C SER A 46 1.52 -17.84 12.26
N SER A 47 0.27 -17.82 12.74
CA SER A 47 -0.90 -17.93 11.88
C SER A 47 -1.24 -16.57 11.30
N THR A 48 -1.61 -16.54 10.02
CA THR A 48 -2.00 -15.30 9.37
C THR A 48 -3.21 -15.52 8.47
N THR A 49 -4.28 -14.79 8.75
CA THR A 49 -5.49 -14.77 7.93
C THR A 49 -5.51 -13.50 7.10
N TYR A 50 -5.78 -13.64 5.81
CA TYR A 50 -5.94 -12.53 4.89
C TYR A 50 -7.41 -12.32 4.55
N SER A 51 -7.82 -11.07 4.45
CA SER A 51 -9.12 -10.70 3.90
C SER A 51 -9.08 -9.31 3.27
N SER A 52 -9.87 -9.09 2.22
CA SER A 52 -10.12 -7.76 1.66
C SER A 52 -11.49 -7.25 2.11
N SER A 53 -11.56 -6.01 2.57
CA SER A 53 -12.82 -5.41 3.02
C SER A 53 -12.85 -3.91 2.81
N THR A 54 -14.04 -3.32 2.78
CA THR A 54 -14.20 -1.87 2.60
C THR A 54 -14.21 -1.17 3.95
N TYR A 55 -13.37 -0.16 4.11
CA TYR A 55 -13.39 0.75 5.25
C TYR A 55 -14.02 2.07 4.81
N SER A 56 -14.81 2.67 5.70
CA SER A 56 -15.15 4.09 5.59
C SER A 56 -14.09 4.91 6.31
N ILE A 57 -13.62 5.98 5.66
CA ILE A 57 -12.60 6.91 6.17
C ILE A 57 -13.21 8.30 6.13
N THR A 58 -13.46 8.89 7.30
CA THR A 58 -14.00 10.24 7.41
C THR A 58 -12.88 11.19 7.84
N LEU A 59 -12.57 12.16 6.98
CA LEU A 59 -11.65 13.24 7.25
C LEU A 59 -12.43 14.49 7.62
N ASN A 60 -12.06 15.14 8.71
CA ASN A 60 -12.59 16.44 9.11
C ASN A 60 -11.49 17.50 8.96
N TYR A 61 -11.60 18.31 7.92
CA TYR A 61 -10.60 19.31 7.55
C TYR A 61 -10.55 20.51 8.49
N SER A 62 -11.67 20.83 9.16
CA SER A 62 -11.68 21.91 10.16
C SER A 62 -10.93 21.52 11.41
N ASN A 63 -11.10 20.28 11.86
CA ASN A 63 -10.54 19.80 13.12
C ASN A 63 -9.20 19.07 12.93
N GLY A 64 -8.82 18.79 11.68
CA GLY A 64 -7.63 18.00 11.36
C GLY A 64 -7.75 16.57 11.90
N THR A 65 -8.94 15.97 11.85
CA THR A 65 -9.18 14.64 12.42
C THR A 65 -9.53 13.60 11.36
N ILE A 66 -9.29 12.34 11.72
CA ILE A 66 -9.67 11.14 10.97
C ILE A 66 -10.50 10.21 11.84
N GLN A 67 -11.52 9.60 11.26
CA GLN A 67 -12.26 8.48 11.83
C GLN A 67 -12.29 7.34 10.82
N LEU A 68 -12.16 6.11 11.32
CA LEU A 68 -12.22 4.90 10.51
C LEU A 68 -13.44 4.06 10.94
N SER A 69 -14.04 3.38 9.96
CA SER A 69 -15.01 2.32 10.19
C SER A 69 -14.50 1.01 9.58
N PRO A 70 -13.63 0.26 10.29
CA PRO A 70 -13.16 -1.04 9.84
C PRO A 70 -14.29 -2.08 9.75
N SER A 71 -14.19 -2.94 8.74
CA SER A 71 -14.89 -4.22 8.66
C SER A 71 -13.82 -5.30 8.48
N ILE A 72 -13.66 -6.23 9.40
CA ILE A 72 -12.57 -7.22 9.35
C ILE A 72 -13.08 -8.61 9.65
N VAL A 73 -12.47 -9.63 9.06
CA VAL A 73 -12.79 -11.03 9.37
C VAL A 73 -11.77 -11.56 10.37
N ILE A 74 -12.24 -11.97 11.54
CA ILE A 74 -11.44 -12.59 12.61
C ILE A 74 -12.12 -13.89 13.01
N ASP A 75 -11.39 -15.00 12.97
CA ASP A 75 -11.90 -16.34 13.27
C ASP A 75 -13.21 -16.69 12.54
N GLY A 76 -13.35 -16.20 11.29
CA GLY A 76 -14.53 -16.39 10.45
C GLY A 76 -15.71 -15.46 10.76
N ALA A 77 -15.64 -14.64 11.80
CA ALA A 77 -16.65 -13.63 12.12
C ALA A 77 -16.27 -12.27 11.53
N ASN A 78 -17.25 -11.57 10.92
CA ASN A 78 -17.06 -10.19 10.49
C ASN A 78 -17.28 -9.24 11.67
N ILE A 79 -16.25 -8.48 12.01
CA ILE A 79 -16.26 -7.48 13.07
C ILE A 79 -16.26 -6.10 12.43
N THR A 80 -17.26 -5.30 12.77
CA THR A 80 -17.35 -3.89 12.36
C THR A 80 -17.34 -2.98 13.57
N PHE A 81 -16.58 -1.89 13.50
CA PHE A 81 -16.55 -0.88 14.55
C PHE A 81 -16.20 0.50 13.98
N ASN A 82 -16.42 1.54 14.78
CA ASN A 82 -15.94 2.90 14.50
C ASN A 82 -14.85 3.26 15.49
N THR A 83 -13.81 3.93 15.02
CA THR A 83 -12.81 4.54 15.89
C THR A 83 -13.36 5.84 16.50
N PRO A 84 -12.81 6.32 17.63
CA PRO A 84 -12.94 7.73 17.98
C PRO A 84 -12.34 8.62 16.88
N GLU A 85 -12.66 9.92 16.89
CA GLU A 85 -11.94 10.90 16.08
C GLU A 85 -10.49 11.00 16.58
N MET A 86 -9.53 10.86 15.67
CA MET A 86 -8.10 10.90 15.97
C MET A 86 -7.46 12.11 15.29
N GLN A 87 -6.56 12.79 15.98
CA GLN A 87 -5.82 13.92 15.43
C GLN A 87 -4.81 13.46 14.37
N LEU A 88 -4.84 14.12 13.22
CA LEU A 88 -3.86 13.95 12.15
C LEU A 88 -2.64 14.83 12.42
N ASN A 89 -1.49 14.19 12.62
CA ASN A 89 -0.23 14.87 12.88
C ASN A 89 0.67 14.74 11.64
N TYR A 90 0.89 15.85 10.94
CA TYR A 90 1.73 15.83 9.73
C TYR A 90 3.21 15.66 10.08
N ASN A 91 3.83 14.60 9.54
CA ASN A 91 5.27 14.39 9.58
C ASN A 91 5.90 15.01 8.33
N ASN A 92 6.57 16.15 8.50
CA ASN A 92 7.20 16.88 7.39
C ASN A 92 8.36 16.12 6.75
N SER A 93 9.10 15.32 7.53
CA SER A 93 10.26 14.58 7.01
C SER A 93 9.80 13.52 6.04
N ASP A 94 8.80 12.76 6.44
CA ASP A 94 8.38 11.55 5.73
C ASP A 94 7.15 11.76 4.83
N ASN A 95 6.59 12.98 4.81
CA ASN A 95 5.47 13.42 3.96
C ASN A 95 4.18 12.58 4.14
N TYR A 96 3.81 12.23 5.37
CA TYR A 96 2.56 11.55 5.70
C TYR A 96 1.93 12.11 6.98
N TYR A 97 0.64 11.80 7.22
CA TYR A 97 -0.05 12.09 8.47
C TYR A 97 -0.05 10.87 9.38
N ALA A 98 0.41 11.01 10.62
CA ALA A 98 0.30 10.00 11.66
C ALA A 98 -0.95 10.22 12.51
N PHE A 99 -1.57 9.14 12.96
CA PHE A 99 -2.67 9.18 13.92
C PHE A 99 -2.63 7.95 14.81
N SER A 100 -3.18 8.08 16.01
CA SER A 100 -3.30 6.97 16.95
C SER A 100 -4.42 7.22 17.95
N THR A 101 -4.85 6.16 18.62
CA THR A 101 -5.71 6.26 19.79
C THR A 101 -5.27 5.24 20.83
N ALA A 102 -5.48 5.60 22.11
CA ALA A 102 -5.39 4.66 23.20
C ALA A 102 -6.49 3.58 23.09
N THR A 103 -6.44 2.59 23.99
CA THR A 103 -7.46 1.54 24.07
C THR A 103 -8.86 2.13 24.19
N PHE A 104 -9.79 1.62 23.39
CA PHE A 104 -11.20 1.98 23.43
C PHE A 104 -12.07 0.74 23.23
N THR A 105 -13.28 0.76 23.81
CA THR A 105 -14.32 -0.20 23.49
C THR A 105 -15.23 0.40 22.45
N SER A 106 -15.36 -0.27 21.32
CA SER A 106 -16.24 0.14 20.24
C SER A 106 -17.72 0.02 20.62
N ASN A 107 -18.59 0.66 19.84
CA ASN A 107 -20.05 0.56 20.00
C ASN A 107 -20.57 -0.88 19.82
N SER A 108 -19.82 -1.74 19.13
CA SER A 108 -20.10 -3.17 18.97
C SER A 108 -19.59 -4.04 20.14
N GLY A 109 -19.05 -3.42 21.19
CA GLY A 109 -18.58 -4.10 22.40
C GLY A 109 -17.15 -4.66 22.31
N VAL A 110 -16.47 -4.49 21.16
CA VAL A 110 -15.13 -5.03 20.96
C VAL A 110 -14.07 -4.06 21.48
N THR A 111 -13.07 -4.59 22.19
CA THR A 111 -11.96 -3.79 22.72
C THR A 111 -10.83 -3.71 21.69
N VAL A 112 -10.52 -2.50 21.27
CA VAL A 112 -9.42 -2.19 20.34
C VAL A 112 -8.34 -1.46 21.10
N SER A 113 -7.08 -1.87 20.90
CA SER A 113 -5.92 -1.27 21.56
C SER A 113 -4.78 -1.03 20.57
N ASN A 114 -3.86 -0.14 20.94
CA ASN A 114 -2.65 0.18 20.17
C ASN A 114 -2.94 0.54 18.70
N LEU A 115 -4.03 1.24 18.44
CA LEU A 115 -4.35 1.66 17.07
C LEU A 115 -3.40 2.78 16.66
N ASN A 116 -2.62 2.51 15.62
CA ASN A 116 -1.71 3.44 14.99
C ASN A 116 -1.95 3.44 13.49
N GLY A 117 -1.80 4.59 12.84
CA GLY A 117 -1.88 4.65 11.40
C GLY A 117 -1.08 5.77 10.79
N GLN A 118 -0.81 5.59 9.51
CA GLN A 118 -0.07 6.49 8.65
C GLN A 118 -0.88 6.69 7.36
N PHE A 119 -1.08 7.93 6.96
CA PHE A 119 -1.83 8.28 5.76
C PHE A 119 -1.02 9.24 4.89
N ASP A 120 -0.57 8.75 3.74
CA ASP A 120 -0.09 9.59 2.65
C ASP A 120 -1.29 9.98 1.78
N LEU A 121 -1.81 11.19 2.03
CA LEU A 121 -2.94 11.75 1.27
C LEU A 121 -2.62 11.94 -0.22
N SER A 122 -1.35 12.15 -0.57
CA SER A 122 -0.95 12.44 -1.96
C SER A 122 -0.99 11.18 -2.81
N ASN A 123 -0.57 10.06 -2.23
CA ASN A 123 -0.55 8.76 -2.90
C ASN A 123 -1.79 7.90 -2.60
N GLY A 124 -2.65 8.33 -1.67
CA GLY A 124 -3.83 7.56 -1.26
C GLY A 124 -3.48 6.31 -0.43
N THR A 125 -2.26 6.23 0.13
CA THR A 125 -1.80 5.07 0.90
C THR A 125 -2.15 5.24 2.37
N LEU A 126 -3.09 4.44 2.87
CA LEU A 126 -3.45 4.37 4.28
C LEU A 126 -2.94 3.06 4.87
N TYR A 127 -2.14 3.11 5.92
CA TYR A 127 -1.74 1.96 6.72
C TYR A 127 -2.27 2.11 8.14
N VAL A 128 -2.82 1.04 8.69
CA VAL A 128 -3.37 0.99 10.05
C VAL A 128 -2.95 -0.31 10.70
N SER A 129 -2.49 -0.25 11.96
CA SER A 129 -2.27 -1.42 12.80
C SER A 129 -2.98 -1.25 14.14
N TYR A 130 -3.50 -2.35 14.68
CA TYR A 130 -4.16 -2.36 15.99
C TYR A 130 -4.23 -3.78 16.55
N THR A 131 -4.67 -3.90 17.79
CA THR A 131 -4.95 -5.18 18.46
C THR A 131 -6.43 -5.25 18.82
N ILE A 132 -7.04 -6.40 18.54
CA ILE A 132 -8.44 -6.70 18.84
C ILE A 132 -8.50 -8.11 19.41
N ASP A 133 -9.04 -8.25 20.62
CA ASP A 133 -9.12 -9.52 21.36
C ASP A 133 -7.81 -10.33 21.38
N GLY A 134 -6.67 -9.62 21.49
CA GLY A 134 -5.32 -10.21 21.54
C GLY A 134 -4.68 -10.50 20.18
N GLN A 135 -5.43 -10.39 19.08
CA GLN A 135 -4.93 -10.60 17.71
C GLN A 135 -4.45 -9.27 17.11
N ARG A 136 -3.32 -9.30 16.41
CA ARG A 136 -2.78 -8.11 15.72
C ARG A 136 -3.38 -8.01 14.34
N VAL A 137 -3.90 -6.84 13.99
CA VAL A 137 -4.46 -6.55 12.67
C VAL A 137 -3.58 -5.51 12.00
N PHE A 138 -3.27 -5.75 10.74
CA PHE A 138 -2.64 -4.80 9.83
C PHE A 138 -3.55 -4.62 8.62
N ALA A 139 -3.90 -3.38 8.31
CA ALA A 139 -4.79 -3.03 7.21
C ALA A 139 -4.12 -1.96 6.36
N THR A 140 -4.09 -2.16 5.03
CA THR A 140 -3.53 -1.16 4.12
C THR A 140 -4.45 -0.90 2.93
N ALA A 141 -4.72 0.38 2.63
CA ALA A 141 -5.32 0.83 1.39
C ALA A 141 -4.20 0.95 0.35
N GLY A 142 -4.12 -0.05 -0.52
CA GLY A 142 -3.08 -0.12 -1.54
C GLY A 142 -1.74 -0.65 -1.02
N LEU A 143 -1.05 -1.36 -1.90
CA LEU A 143 0.34 -1.80 -1.71
C LEU A 143 1.22 -0.97 -2.66
N PHE A 144 1.34 0.32 -2.38
CA PHE A 144 2.04 1.28 -3.23
C PHE A 144 3.35 1.74 -2.59
N TYR A 145 4.46 1.47 -3.27
CA TYR A 145 5.82 1.81 -2.85
C TYR A 145 6.35 2.88 -3.78
N SER A 146 6.36 4.12 -3.29
CA SER A 146 6.79 5.31 -4.05
C SER A 146 8.24 5.68 -3.81
N LYS A 147 8.82 5.22 -2.69
CA LYS A 147 10.20 5.46 -2.30
C LYS A 147 11.01 4.20 -2.61
N THR A 148 11.58 4.11 -3.81
CA THR A 148 12.29 2.89 -4.23
C THR A 148 13.68 3.16 -4.76
N ILE A 149 14.52 2.12 -4.70
CA ILE A 149 15.77 2.00 -5.45
C ILE A 149 15.61 0.77 -6.33
N THR A 150 15.70 0.97 -7.64
CA THR A 150 15.69 -0.10 -8.63
C THR A 150 17.08 -0.21 -9.25
N LEU A 151 17.67 -1.39 -9.18
CA LEU A 151 18.98 -1.72 -9.73
C LEU A 151 18.81 -2.82 -10.81
N CYS A 152 19.30 -2.53 -12.01
CA CYS A 152 19.31 -3.43 -13.15
C CYS A 152 20.76 -3.69 -13.58
N PHE A 153 21.19 -4.95 -13.72
CA PHE A 153 22.58 -5.28 -14.06
C PHE A 153 22.72 -6.62 -14.79
N ASN A 154 23.91 -6.89 -15.33
CA ASN A 154 24.28 -8.17 -15.92
C ASN A 154 25.51 -8.73 -15.20
N ASP A 155 25.46 -9.99 -14.76
CA ASP A 155 26.57 -10.66 -14.06
C ASP A 155 27.86 -10.68 -14.89
N SER A 156 27.75 -10.57 -16.21
CA SER A 156 28.86 -10.70 -17.15
C SER A 156 29.64 -9.38 -17.38
N THR A 157 29.06 -8.22 -17.04
CA THR A 157 29.63 -6.92 -17.38
C THR A 157 29.37 -5.87 -16.27
N PRO A 158 30.35 -5.55 -15.41
CA PRO A 158 30.17 -4.61 -14.30
C PRO A 158 29.83 -3.17 -14.70
N ARG A 159 29.99 -2.79 -15.98
CA ARG A 159 29.66 -1.44 -16.48
C ARG A 159 28.22 -1.32 -16.99
N ASP A 160 27.48 -2.42 -17.05
CA ASP A 160 26.08 -2.44 -17.49
C ASP A 160 25.10 -2.32 -16.32
N GLU A 161 25.46 -1.57 -15.28
CA GLU A 161 24.57 -1.27 -14.16
C GLU A 161 23.73 -0.02 -14.45
N TYR A 162 22.45 -0.09 -14.12
CA TYR A 162 21.51 1.02 -14.16
C TYR A 162 20.76 1.09 -12.85
N THR A 163 20.83 2.24 -12.18
CA THR A 163 20.14 2.49 -10.90
C THR A 163 19.23 3.69 -11.04
N THR A 164 17.99 3.56 -10.55
CA THR A 164 17.01 4.65 -10.54
C THR A 164 16.22 4.67 -9.24
N THR A 165 15.86 5.87 -8.80
CA THR A 165 14.93 6.11 -7.69
C THR A 165 13.59 6.66 -8.14
N ALA A 166 13.36 6.76 -9.46
CA ALA A 166 12.15 7.31 -10.02
C ALA A 166 11.02 6.28 -10.16
N SER A 167 11.36 4.99 -10.10
CA SER A 167 10.38 3.91 -10.28
C SER A 167 9.45 3.78 -9.07
N THR A 168 8.20 3.41 -9.31
CA THR A 168 7.23 3.08 -8.26
C THR A 168 6.61 1.73 -8.53
N TYR A 169 6.20 1.04 -7.46
CA TYR A 169 5.68 -0.33 -7.53
C TYR A 169 4.35 -0.40 -6.81
N ALA A 170 3.30 -0.82 -7.51
CA ALA A 170 1.96 -0.95 -6.97
C ALA A 170 1.46 -2.39 -7.10
N PHE A 171 0.98 -2.99 -6.01
CA PHE A 171 0.36 -4.31 -6.05
C PHE A 171 -1.15 -4.23 -5.82
N VAL A 172 -1.88 -5.00 -6.60
CA VAL A 172 -3.30 -5.29 -6.40
C VAL A 172 -3.46 -6.78 -6.19
N ILE A 173 -4.02 -7.18 -5.04
CA ILE A 173 -4.23 -8.60 -4.69
C ILE A 173 -5.63 -9.03 -5.12
N ASP A 174 -5.69 -10.11 -5.88
CA ASP A 174 -6.90 -10.88 -6.12
C ASP A 174 -7.10 -11.89 -4.99
N ASN A 175 -7.98 -11.57 -4.03
CA ASN A 175 -8.22 -12.37 -2.83
C ASN A 175 -8.63 -13.84 -3.15
N PRO A 176 -9.60 -14.12 -4.04
CA PRO A 176 -9.95 -15.48 -4.43
C PRO A 176 -8.79 -16.37 -4.90
N THR A 177 -7.86 -15.82 -5.69
CA THR A 177 -6.78 -16.63 -6.29
C THR A 177 -5.45 -16.50 -5.55
N MET A 178 -5.36 -15.55 -4.61
CA MET A 178 -4.11 -15.17 -3.94
C MET A 178 -2.98 -14.92 -4.94
N THR A 179 -3.33 -14.20 -6.01
CA THR A 179 -2.38 -13.66 -6.98
C THR A 179 -2.37 -12.14 -6.92
N ALA A 180 -1.29 -11.53 -7.38
CA ALA A 180 -1.14 -10.09 -7.45
C ALA A 180 -0.89 -9.64 -8.89
N THR A 181 -1.42 -8.46 -9.20
CA THR A 181 -0.98 -7.66 -10.33
C THR A 181 0.00 -6.61 -9.83
N LEU A 182 1.20 -6.60 -10.40
CA LEU A 182 2.21 -5.57 -10.18
C LEU A 182 2.13 -4.54 -11.33
N THR A 183 2.02 -3.28 -10.97
CA THR A 183 2.24 -2.14 -11.87
C THR A 183 3.54 -1.44 -11.48
N ILE A 184 4.45 -1.28 -12.43
CA ILE A 184 5.71 -0.56 -12.27
C ILE A 184 5.65 0.71 -13.09
N SER A 185 5.79 1.88 -12.48
CA SER A 185 5.84 3.17 -13.18
C SER A 185 7.28 3.64 -13.32
N ASN A 186 7.59 4.41 -14.37
CA ASN A 186 8.93 4.98 -14.60
C ASN A 186 10.03 3.91 -14.54
N PHE A 187 9.77 2.75 -15.15
CA PHE A 187 10.74 1.67 -15.20
C PHE A 187 11.84 1.95 -16.23
N GLY A 188 13.08 1.62 -15.89
CA GLY A 188 14.21 1.64 -16.82
C GLY A 188 15.09 0.42 -16.61
N LEU A 189 15.59 -0.17 -17.70
CA LEU A 189 16.48 -1.35 -17.67
C LEU A 189 17.95 -1.02 -17.89
N ASP A 190 18.20 0.07 -18.63
CA ASP A 190 19.51 0.57 -19.00
C ASP A 190 19.41 2.05 -19.38
N ASN A 191 20.54 2.65 -19.75
CA ASN A 191 20.62 4.07 -20.11
C ASN A 191 19.95 4.39 -21.47
N THR A 192 19.55 3.40 -22.25
CA THR A 192 18.87 3.55 -23.55
C THR A 192 17.35 3.47 -23.42
N ILE A 193 16.87 2.64 -22.48
CA ILE A 193 15.48 2.59 -22.03
C ILE A 193 15.36 3.51 -20.81
N ALA A 194 15.43 4.82 -21.06
CA ALA A 194 15.25 5.80 -20.00
C ALA A 194 13.83 5.69 -19.41
N ALA A 195 13.73 5.67 -18.08
CA ALA A 195 12.49 5.76 -17.32
C ALA A 195 11.70 7.01 -17.72
N ARG A 196 10.76 6.89 -18.67
CA ARG A 196 9.87 7.99 -19.08
C ARG A 196 8.47 7.46 -19.36
N ASP A 197 7.50 7.82 -18.53
CA ASP A 197 6.05 7.61 -18.72
C ASP A 197 5.63 6.19 -19.12
N GLN A 198 6.42 5.19 -18.74
CA GLN A 198 6.18 3.78 -19.00
C GLN A 198 5.58 3.12 -17.75
N TYR A 199 4.44 2.46 -17.93
CA TYR A 199 3.86 1.53 -16.97
C TYR A 199 4.01 0.11 -17.49
N ILE A 200 4.63 -0.74 -16.69
CA ILE A 200 4.67 -2.18 -16.92
C ILE A 200 3.62 -2.81 -16.02
N THR A 201 2.78 -3.66 -16.59
CA THR A 201 1.84 -4.49 -15.83
C THR A 201 2.26 -5.95 -15.91
N VAL A 202 2.43 -6.58 -14.76
CA VAL A 202 2.76 -8.00 -14.61
C VAL A 202 1.64 -8.65 -13.80
N LYS A 203 0.96 -9.64 -14.38
CA LYS A 203 -0.16 -10.35 -13.73
C LYS A 203 0.26 -11.75 -13.29
N GLY A 204 -0.47 -12.31 -12.33
CA GLY A 204 -0.30 -13.71 -11.92
C GLY A 204 0.88 -13.97 -10.98
N ILE A 205 1.38 -12.95 -10.28
CA ILE A 205 2.41 -13.13 -9.25
C ILE A 205 1.74 -13.84 -8.07
N LYS A 206 2.25 -14.99 -7.63
CA LYS A 206 1.73 -15.64 -6.42
C LYS A 206 2.06 -14.78 -5.20
N ILE A 207 1.08 -14.56 -4.34
CA ILE A 207 1.26 -13.82 -3.10
C ILE A 207 0.74 -14.63 -1.91
N ALA A 208 1.53 -14.75 -0.85
CA ALA A 208 1.13 -15.45 0.36
C ALA A 208 1.35 -14.56 1.60
N PRO A 209 0.33 -14.40 2.46
CA PRO A 209 0.47 -13.62 3.68
C PRO A 209 1.40 -14.33 4.69
N THR A 210 2.14 -13.54 5.45
CA THR A 210 3.02 -13.98 6.53
C THR A 210 2.79 -13.14 7.79
N ALA A 211 3.40 -13.51 8.91
CA ALA A 211 3.32 -12.71 10.13
C ALA A 211 3.92 -11.29 10.02
N SER A 212 4.79 -11.04 9.02
CA SER A 212 5.46 -9.75 8.80
C SER A 212 5.07 -9.03 7.50
N GLY A 213 4.14 -9.58 6.72
CA GLY A 213 3.66 -9.01 5.47
C GLY A 213 3.27 -10.08 4.46
N TYR A 214 3.99 -10.17 3.33
CA TYR A 214 3.72 -11.12 2.25
C TYR A 214 5.00 -11.64 1.58
N THR A 215 4.97 -12.87 1.06
CA THR A 215 5.95 -13.36 0.09
C THR A 215 5.38 -13.28 -1.33
N LEU A 216 6.28 -13.06 -2.29
CA LEU A 216 5.96 -12.91 -3.71
C LEU A 216 6.78 -13.91 -4.51
N SER A 217 6.15 -14.60 -5.47
CA SER A 217 6.87 -15.49 -6.37
C SER A 217 6.24 -15.64 -7.75
N ALA A 218 7.09 -15.80 -8.78
CA ALA A 218 6.68 -16.25 -10.10
C ALA A 218 7.87 -16.86 -10.87
N ASP A 219 7.69 -18.05 -11.45
CA ASP A 219 8.75 -18.72 -12.21
C ASP A 219 9.05 -17.97 -13.52
N SER A 220 8.01 -17.63 -14.27
CA SER A 220 8.07 -16.80 -15.47
C SER A 220 6.73 -16.15 -15.74
N VAL A 221 6.69 -14.83 -15.85
CA VAL A 221 5.49 -14.03 -16.14
C VAL A 221 5.80 -12.93 -17.13
N ALA A 222 4.86 -12.67 -18.05
CA ALA A 222 5.01 -11.61 -19.02
C ALA A 222 4.61 -10.25 -18.42
N GLY A 223 5.36 -9.22 -18.81
CA GLY A 223 5.09 -7.82 -18.54
C GLY A 223 4.68 -7.10 -19.82
N THR A 224 3.52 -6.45 -19.78
CA THR A 224 2.99 -5.63 -20.87
C THR A 224 3.29 -4.16 -20.62
N LEU A 225 3.68 -3.42 -21.67
CA LEU A 225 3.94 -1.99 -21.61
C LEU A 225 2.72 -1.20 -22.10
N ASN A 226 2.22 -0.22 -21.31
CA ASN A 226 1.18 0.79 -21.64
C ASN A 226 0.19 0.44 -22.77
N ASN A 227 -1.08 0.09 -22.50
CA ASN A 227 -2.17 -0.01 -23.50
C ASN A 227 -1.91 -0.84 -24.77
N TYR A 228 -0.74 -1.46 -24.91
CA TYR A 228 -0.40 -2.38 -25.98
C TYR A 228 -0.53 -3.79 -25.40
N GLU A 229 -1.30 -4.65 -26.06
CA GLU A 229 -1.41 -6.07 -25.73
C GLU A 229 -0.11 -6.85 -26.00
N GLN A 230 0.95 -6.18 -26.46
CA GLN A 230 2.23 -6.81 -26.74
C GLN A 230 3.06 -6.97 -25.47
N GLU A 231 3.40 -8.22 -25.17
CA GLU A 231 4.41 -8.58 -24.19
C GLU A 231 5.77 -8.00 -24.62
N LYS A 232 6.40 -7.22 -23.75
CA LYS A 232 7.71 -6.59 -23.99
C LYS A 232 8.78 -7.04 -23.01
N PHE A 233 8.35 -7.51 -21.84
CA PHE A 233 9.23 -7.90 -20.76
C PHE A 233 8.89 -9.30 -20.31
N THR A 234 9.88 -10.15 -20.12
CA THR A 234 9.73 -11.43 -19.44
C THR A 234 10.42 -11.33 -18.10
N PHE A 235 9.63 -11.50 -17.03
CA PHE A 235 10.11 -11.56 -15.65
C PHE A 235 10.26 -13.04 -15.29
N SER A 236 11.48 -13.50 -15.00
CA SER A 236 11.75 -14.89 -14.64
C SER A 236 12.43 -14.99 -13.28
N GLY A 237 12.05 -16.00 -12.50
CA GLY A 237 12.56 -16.21 -11.14
C GLY A 237 12.27 -15.03 -10.22
N LEU A 238 11.06 -14.47 -10.31
CA LEU A 238 10.64 -13.39 -9.42
C LEU A 238 10.46 -13.97 -8.02
N GLU A 239 11.18 -13.38 -7.07
CA GLU A 239 11.09 -13.66 -5.65
C GLU A 239 11.11 -12.34 -4.90
N GLY A 240 10.33 -12.24 -3.83
CA GLY A 240 10.38 -11.04 -3.00
C GLY A 240 9.53 -11.10 -1.76
N THR A 241 9.59 -10.01 -1.00
CA THR A 241 8.82 -9.81 0.20
C THR A 241 8.21 -8.41 0.19
N ILE A 242 6.97 -8.35 0.65
CA ILE A 242 6.43 -7.14 1.26
C ILE A 242 6.61 -7.34 2.76
N GLY A 243 7.54 -6.61 3.37
CA GLY A 243 7.96 -6.79 4.75
C GLY A 243 7.54 -5.63 5.65
N ASN A 244 8.10 -5.60 6.86
CA ASN A 244 7.87 -4.54 7.86
C ASN A 244 6.37 -4.25 8.06
N ASP A 245 5.63 -5.32 8.34
CA ASP A 245 4.19 -5.34 8.52
C ASP A 245 3.34 -4.93 7.30
N GLY A 246 3.96 -4.80 6.13
CA GLY A 246 3.31 -4.37 4.89
C GLY A 246 3.97 -3.15 4.24
N THR A 247 4.85 -2.45 4.97
CA THR A 247 5.32 -1.11 4.61
C THR A 247 6.64 -1.08 3.83
N SER A 248 7.34 -2.20 3.71
CA SER A 248 8.59 -2.31 2.92
C SER A 248 8.48 -3.31 1.76
N LEU A 249 9.27 -3.11 0.73
CA LEU A 249 9.35 -3.94 -0.47
C LEU A 249 10.79 -4.41 -0.70
N SER A 250 10.96 -5.69 -0.99
CA SER A 250 12.18 -6.26 -1.56
C SER A 250 11.82 -7.21 -2.69
N LEU A 251 12.37 -7.00 -3.89
CA LEU A 251 12.18 -7.90 -5.04
C LEU A 251 13.52 -8.21 -5.68
N LYS A 252 13.62 -9.43 -6.22
CA LYS A 252 14.67 -9.83 -7.15
C LYS A 252 14.08 -10.68 -8.28
N CYS A 253 14.55 -10.50 -9.50
CA CYS A 253 14.18 -11.34 -10.63
C CYS A 253 15.18 -11.13 -11.78
N LYS A 254 14.93 -11.80 -12.91
CA LYS A 254 15.51 -11.40 -14.19
C LYS A 254 14.44 -10.79 -15.09
N VAL A 255 14.76 -9.68 -15.74
CA VAL A 255 13.92 -9.03 -16.75
C VAL A 255 14.66 -9.03 -18.08
N ASN A 256 14.12 -9.75 -19.07
CA ASN A 256 14.76 -9.93 -20.39
C ASN A 256 16.24 -10.38 -20.27
N GLY A 257 16.53 -11.24 -19.29
CA GLY A 257 17.88 -11.79 -19.03
C GLY A 257 18.79 -10.92 -18.13
N ARG A 258 18.41 -9.68 -17.80
CA ARG A 258 19.15 -8.81 -16.87
C ARG A 258 18.64 -9.01 -15.44
N ASN A 259 19.53 -8.99 -14.45
CA ASN A 259 19.13 -9.05 -13.05
C ASN A 259 18.45 -7.74 -12.65
N LEU A 260 17.35 -7.84 -11.92
CA LEU A 260 16.61 -6.74 -11.30
C LEU A 260 16.64 -6.94 -9.79
N GLN A 261 16.96 -5.88 -9.05
CA GLN A 261 16.81 -5.81 -7.59
C GLN A 261 16.06 -4.53 -7.23
N VAL A 262 15.11 -4.65 -6.29
CA VAL A 262 14.30 -3.54 -5.82
C VAL A 262 14.31 -3.53 -4.30
N SER A 263 14.54 -2.36 -3.73
CA SER A 263 14.19 -2.04 -2.35
C SER A 263 13.24 -0.85 -2.32
N GLY A 264 12.26 -0.85 -1.42
CA GLY A 264 11.37 0.28 -1.31
C GLY A 264 10.56 0.34 -0.02
N SER A 265 9.87 1.46 0.17
CA SER A 265 8.97 1.68 1.28
C SER A 265 7.73 2.48 0.87
N MET A 266 6.63 2.29 1.61
CA MET A 266 5.40 3.07 1.47
C MET A 266 5.57 4.49 2.04
N PHE A 267 6.17 4.55 3.24
CA PHE A 267 6.45 5.76 3.99
C PHE A 267 7.97 5.82 4.24
N GLU A 268 8.57 6.99 4.44
CA GLU A 268 9.96 7.03 4.96
C GLU A 268 9.93 6.49 6.42
N THR A 269 10.81 5.60 6.90
CA THR A 269 12.25 5.40 6.66
C THR A 269 12.71 3.94 6.80
N ALA A 270 13.79 3.59 6.09
CA ALA A 270 15.05 3.18 6.72
C ALA A 270 16.19 3.84 5.93
N THR A 271 16.84 4.83 6.53
CA THR A 271 18.12 5.36 6.08
C THR A 271 19.17 4.24 6.07
N LYS A 272 20.08 4.33 5.09
CA LYS A 272 21.23 3.45 4.83
C LYS A 272 21.88 2.83 6.07
#